data_AF-A0A5C3PLU1-F1
#
_entry.id   AF-A0A5C3PLU1-F1
#
_cell.length_a   1.000
_cell.length_b   1.000
_cell.length_c   1.000
_cell.angle_alpha   90.00
_cell.angle_beta   90.00
_cell.angle_gamma   90.00
#
_symmetry.space_group_name_H-M   'P 1'
#
loop_
_entity.id
_entity.type
_entity.pdbx_description
1 polymer ?
#
loop_
_entity_poly.entity_id
_entity_poly.type
_entity_poly.pdbx_seq_one_letter_code
_entity_poly.pdbx_strand_id
1 'polypeptide(L)'
;MSFLPMPRTYAVAQIDLPASLRGLGDLDRKARASLQKIRSSKAIIMLHTANGLPFPRNPDFKYFVYVVGPGLRPEDPEQCYTADMCMPIFPNTDHPTGRRPPVRTVPEFPFSNCYHWFGPDTSLMVRVKNDIYVGHGDPEYIKLPTGDYVDMEYIHQEDMNRMIEMRAERDKHAAMSSDTYQGPDSHGRPSQAAKHDDASLPEDDNDSRFGPELDDSDIDSLASGASYQYAESQNQSYISLPPALTTGSCDSAESLTESAIFRMQWTKDRSRIPVVTLSFDLAAEFKEEDVPSPEAFLKECSSFSR
;
A
#
# COMPACT_ATOMS: atom_id res chain seq x y z
N MET A 1 4.86 -25.19 -15.74
CA MET A 1 3.50 -24.63 -15.90
C MET A 1 3.18 -23.85 -14.65
N SER A 2 3.14 -22.52 -14.75
CA SER A 2 2.79 -21.65 -13.61
C SER A 2 1.27 -21.48 -13.57
N PHE A 3 0.68 -21.67 -12.39
CA PHE A 3 -0.78 -21.55 -12.16
C PHE A 3 -1.24 -20.11 -11.92
N LEU A 4 -0.30 -19.16 -11.92
CA LEU A 4 -0.51 -17.77 -11.56
C LEU A 4 0.59 -16.92 -12.22
N PRO A 5 0.30 -15.65 -12.55
CA PRO A 5 1.31 -14.77 -13.10
C PRO A 5 2.43 -14.55 -12.11
N MET A 6 3.66 -14.54 -12.59
CA MET A 6 4.80 -14.37 -11.69
C MET A 6 4.83 -12.95 -11.13
N PRO A 7 5.14 -12.78 -9.83
CA PRO A 7 5.57 -11.50 -9.28
C PRO A 7 6.65 -10.84 -10.14
N ARG A 8 6.73 -9.51 -10.03
CA ARG A 8 7.61 -8.61 -10.81
C ARG A 8 7.31 -8.57 -12.31
N THR A 9 6.12 -8.99 -12.73
CA THR A 9 5.70 -8.93 -14.14
C THR A 9 4.83 -7.70 -14.37
N TYR A 10 5.07 -7.01 -15.49
CA TYR A 10 4.25 -5.88 -15.92
C TYR A 10 3.08 -6.35 -16.78
N ALA A 11 1.93 -5.69 -16.63
CA ALA A 11 0.73 -5.96 -17.41
C ALA A 11 -0.13 -4.70 -17.52
N VAL A 12 -0.95 -4.64 -18.56
CA VAL A 12 -2.09 -3.73 -18.61
C VAL A 12 -3.22 -4.36 -17.82
N ALA A 13 -3.69 -3.65 -16.79
CA ALA A 13 -4.85 -4.03 -16.01
C ALA A 13 -6.08 -3.22 -16.43
N GLN A 14 -7.22 -3.89 -16.48
CA GLN A 14 -8.53 -3.28 -16.66
C GLN A 14 -9.52 -3.90 -15.69
N ILE A 15 -10.33 -3.07 -15.03
CA ILE A 15 -11.35 -3.57 -14.09
C ILE A 15 -12.45 -4.29 -14.86
N ASP A 16 -12.72 -5.55 -14.51
CA ASP A 16 -13.91 -6.26 -14.95
C ASP A 16 -15.06 -5.94 -13.98
N LEU A 17 -15.88 -4.96 -14.36
CA LEU A 17 -17.01 -4.50 -13.56
C LEU A 17 -18.02 -5.64 -13.27
N PRO A 18 -18.51 -6.41 -14.26
CA PRO A 18 -19.34 -7.58 -14.00
C PRO A 18 -18.73 -8.54 -12.97
N ALA A 19 -17.44 -8.89 -13.10
CA ALA A 19 -16.78 -9.84 -12.21
C ALA A 19 -16.56 -9.27 -10.80
N SER A 20 -16.21 -7.99 -10.71
CA SER A 20 -15.99 -7.27 -9.44
C SER A 20 -17.27 -7.22 -8.61
N LEU A 21 -18.40 -6.96 -9.26
CA LEU A 21 -19.69 -6.77 -8.60
C LEU A 21 -20.48 -8.06 -8.35
N ARG A 22 -19.99 -9.23 -8.81
CA ARG A 22 -20.64 -10.53 -8.53
C ARG A 22 -20.87 -10.80 -7.05
N GLY A 23 -19.99 -10.29 -6.19
CA GLY A 23 -20.10 -10.48 -4.74
C GLY A 23 -21.03 -9.52 -4.02
N LEU A 24 -21.56 -8.50 -4.71
CA LEU A 24 -22.38 -7.45 -4.11
C LEU A 24 -23.90 -7.73 -4.19
N GLY A 25 -24.30 -8.85 -4.78
CA GLY A 25 -25.69 -9.31 -4.89
C GLY A 25 -26.07 -9.79 -6.29
N ASP A 26 -27.30 -10.30 -6.42
CA ASP A 26 -27.86 -10.75 -7.70
C ASP A 26 -28.25 -9.54 -8.57
N LEU A 27 -27.30 -9.09 -9.39
CA LEU A 27 -27.58 -8.14 -10.46
C LEU A 27 -28.57 -8.76 -11.45
N ASP A 28 -29.62 -8.05 -11.83
CA ASP A 28 -30.53 -8.52 -12.87
C ASP A 28 -29.84 -8.59 -14.25
N ARG A 29 -30.49 -9.24 -15.23
CA ARG A 29 -29.93 -9.38 -16.58
C ARG A 29 -29.65 -8.03 -17.24
N LYS A 30 -30.47 -7.01 -16.97
CA LYS A 30 -30.36 -5.69 -17.58
C LYS A 30 -29.17 -4.92 -17.02
N ALA A 31 -28.96 -4.96 -15.71
CA ALA A 31 -27.81 -4.39 -15.02
C ALA A 31 -26.51 -5.03 -15.51
N ARG A 32 -26.46 -6.37 -15.61
CA ARG A 32 -25.29 -7.07 -16.16
C ARG A 32 -24.98 -6.64 -17.60
N ALA A 33 -26.00 -6.54 -18.45
CA ALA A 33 -25.84 -6.09 -19.83
C ALA A 33 -25.38 -4.61 -19.93
N SER A 34 -25.82 -3.75 -19.00
CA SER A 34 -25.35 -2.37 -18.91
C SER A 34 -23.89 -2.30 -18.46
N LEU A 35 -23.49 -3.08 -17.44
CA LEU A 35 -22.11 -3.11 -16.94
C LEU A 35 -21.11 -3.55 -18.01
N GLN A 36 -21.49 -4.50 -18.88
CA GLN A 36 -20.65 -4.91 -20.01
C GLN A 36 -20.39 -3.79 -21.03
N LYS A 37 -21.22 -2.75 -21.05
CA LYS A 37 -21.04 -1.59 -21.95
C LYS A 37 -20.21 -0.48 -21.32
N ILE A 38 -20.01 -0.51 -20.00
CA ILE A 38 -19.18 0.47 -19.32
C ILE A 38 -17.72 0.08 -19.57
N ARG A 39 -16.99 0.98 -20.23
CA ARG A 39 -15.54 0.85 -20.39
C ARG A 39 -14.86 1.40 -19.14
N SER A 40 -14.28 0.51 -18.35
CA SER A 40 -13.39 0.86 -17.24
C SER A 40 -12.05 1.37 -17.75
N SER A 41 -11.39 2.16 -16.90
CA SER A 41 -10.06 2.67 -17.17
C SER A 41 -9.03 1.54 -17.22
N LYS A 42 -8.02 1.70 -18.09
CA LYS A 42 -6.85 0.83 -18.14
C LYS A 42 -5.66 1.53 -17.48
N ALA A 43 -4.78 0.76 -16.87
CA ALA A 43 -3.49 1.25 -16.38
C ALA A 43 -2.42 0.17 -16.57
N ILE A 44 -1.16 0.60 -16.65
CA ILE A 44 -0.03 -0.31 -16.54
C ILE A 44 0.23 -0.57 -15.06
N ILE A 45 0.40 -1.83 -14.70
CA ILE A 45 0.72 -2.26 -13.34
C ILE A 45 1.93 -3.20 -13.35
N MET A 46 2.64 -3.24 -12.23
CA MET A 46 3.57 -4.32 -11.89
C MET A 46 2.95 -5.19 -10.80
N LEU A 47 2.90 -6.49 -11.03
CA LEU A 47 2.47 -7.47 -10.03
C LEU A 47 3.53 -7.56 -8.94
N HIS A 48 3.24 -7.11 -7.73
CA HIS A 48 4.22 -7.06 -6.64
C HIS A 48 4.24 -8.38 -5.86
N THR A 49 3.18 -8.68 -5.11
CA THR A 49 3.10 -9.89 -4.28
C THR A 49 1.77 -10.59 -4.50
N ALA A 50 1.83 -11.91 -4.70
CA ALA A 50 0.65 -12.76 -4.70
C ALA A 50 0.15 -12.96 -3.25
N ASN A 51 -1.03 -12.43 -2.94
CA ASN A 51 -1.62 -12.46 -1.60
C ASN A 51 -2.72 -13.53 -1.49
N GLY A 52 -2.39 -14.77 -1.82
CA GLY A 52 -3.27 -15.92 -1.67
C GLY A 52 -2.87 -17.09 -2.58
N LEU A 53 -3.16 -18.31 -2.12
CA LEU A 53 -2.83 -19.51 -2.88
C LEU A 53 -3.87 -19.81 -3.98
N PRO A 54 -3.46 -20.36 -5.14
CA PRO A 54 -4.38 -20.97 -6.10
C PRO A 54 -5.22 -22.03 -5.41
N PHE A 55 -6.54 -21.88 -5.52
CA PHE A 55 -7.45 -22.94 -5.10
C PHE A 55 -8.38 -23.27 -6.27
N PRO A 56 -8.65 -24.56 -6.56
CA PRO A 56 -9.49 -24.97 -7.69
C PRO A 56 -10.89 -24.32 -7.72
N ARG A 57 -11.40 -23.91 -6.55
CA ARG A 57 -12.72 -23.26 -6.40
C ARG A 57 -12.66 -21.72 -6.46
N ASN A 58 -11.47 -21.11 -6.47
CA ASN A 58 -11.33 -19.66 -6.52
C ASN A 58 -11.18 -19.20 -7.97
N PRO A 59 -12.11 -18.35 -8.48
CA PRO A 59 -12.05 -17.87 -9.85
C PRO A 59 -10.98 -16.79 -10.06
N ASP A 60 -10.41 -16.25 -8.97
CA ASP A 60 -9.48 -15.13 -8.99
C ASP A 60 -8.47 -15.15 -7.82
N PHE A 61 -7.34 -14.47 -8.02
CA PHE A 61 -6.18 -14.39 -7.14
C PHE A 61 -5.92 -12.98 -6.67
N LYS A 62 -5.67 -12.80 -5.37
CA LYS A 62 -5.32 -11.48 -4.86
C LYS A 62 -3.86 -11.16 -5.18
N TYR A 63 -3.61 -9.98 -5.70
CA TYR A 63 -2.28 -9.41 -5.89
C TYR A 63 -2.23 -8.04 -5.23
N PHE A 64 -1.10 -7.76 -4.57
CA PHE A 64 -0.66 -6.39 -4.39
C PHE A 64 0.04 -5.94 -5.66
N VAL A 65 -0.25 -4.72 -6.13
CA VAL A 65 0.28 -4.20 -7.39
C VAL A 65 0.75 -2.76 -7.20
N TYR A 66 1.77 -2.38 -7.96
CA TYR A 66 2.18 -0.99 -8.15
C TYR A 66 1.68 -0.50 -9.50
N VAL A 67 1.23 0.75 -9.57
CA VAL A 67 0.89 1.37 -10.85
C VAL A 67 2.11 2.02 -11.48
N VAL A 68 2.13 1.98 -12.80
CA VAL A 68 3.09 2.71 -13.64
C VAL A 68 2.33 3.82 -14.34
N GLY A 69 2.92 5.01 -14.34
CA GLY A 69 2.35 6.17 -15.02
C GLY A 69 3.29 6.79 -16.04
N PRO A 70 2.72 7.45 -17.06
CA PRO A 70 3.50 8.31 -17.95
C PRO A 70 3.88 9.59 -17.20
N GLY A 71 5.15 9.96 -17.26
CA GLY A 71 5.67 11.10 -16.52
C GLY A 71 5.68 10.91 -15.00
N LEU A 72 6.15 11.95 -14.31
CA LEU A 72 6.14 12.01 -12.85
C LEU A 72 4.72 12.16 -12.34
N ARG A 73 4.43 11.57 -11.18
CA ARG A 73 3.14 11.79 -10.51
C ARG A 73 2.97 13.28 -10.12
N PRO A 74 1.73 13.79 -10.07
CA PRO A 74 1.46 15.08 -9.43
C PRO A 74 1.89 15.07 -7.96
N GLU A 75 2.40 16.22 -7.51
CA GLU A 75 2.76 16.44 -6.11
C GLU A 75 1.50 16.55 -5.25
N ASP A 76 1.64 16.12 -3.99
CA ASP A 76 0.60 16.25 -2.98
C ASP A 76 1.26 16.70 -1.66
N PRO A 77 1.28 18.02 -1.39
CA PRO A 77 1.85 18.56 -0.16
C PRO A 77 1.13 18.07 1.11
N GLU A 78 -0.16 17.71 1.03
CA GLU A 78 -0.92 17.20 2.17
C GLU A 78 -0.48 15.78 2.54
N GLN A 79 -0.09 14.98 1.56
CA GLN A 79 0.47 13.65 1.79
C GLN A 79 2.00 13.64 1.82
N CYS A 80 2.64 14.78 1.61
CA CYS A 80 4.09 14.94 1.47
C CYS A 80 4.67 14.10 0.31
N TYR A 81 3.92 13.99 -0.79
CA TYR A 81 4.39 13.39 -2.03
C TYR A 81 5.09 14.43 -2.88
N THR A 82 6.29 14.10 -3.33
CA THR A 82 7.10 14.96 -4.20
C THR A 82 7.37 14.23 -5.52
N ALA A 83 7.44 14.96 -6.63
CA ALA A 83 7.57 14.36 -7.95
C ALA A 83 8.88 13.55 -8.09
N ASP A 84 9.93 13.94 -7.37
CA ASP A 84 11.24 13.26 -7.39
C ASP A 84 11.25 11.89 -6.70
N MET A 85 10.17 11.50 -6.02
CA MET A 85 10.02 10.15 -5.45
C MET A 85 9.69 9.08 -6.50
N CYS A 86 9.32 9.45 -7.73
CA CYS A 86 9.08 8.49 -8.80
C CYS A 86 10.37 7.83 -9.29
N MET A 87 10.29 6.55 -9.68
CA MET A 87 11.42 5.78 -10.21
C MET A 87 11.29 5.60 -11.72
N PRO A 88 12.26 6.04 -12.55
CA PRO A 88 12.19 5.86 -13.99
C PRO A 88 12.35 4.38 -14.36
N ILE A 89 11.67 3.96 -15.43
CA ILE A 89 11.79 2.61 -15.99
C ILE A 89 12.51 2.73 -17.34
N PHE A 90 13.67 2.06 -17.47
CA PHE A 90 14.48 2.11 -18.70
C PHE A 90 13.64 1.65 -19.91
N PRO A 91 13.62 2.40 -21.04
CA PRO A 91 14.65 3.33 -21.51
C PRO A 91 14.55 4.78 -21.00
N ASN A 92 13.55 5.11 -20.18
CA ASN A 92 13.48 6.42 -19.56
C ASN A 92 14.68 6.66 -18.64
N THR A 93 15.44 7.72 -18.88
CA THR A 93 16.59 8.12 -18.04
C THR A 93 16.37 9.45 -17.32
N ASP A 94 15.21 10.08 -17.53
CA ASP A 94 14.95 11.40 -17.00
C ASP A 94 14.50 11.28 -15.54
N HIS A 95 15.22 11.94 -14.64
CA HIS A 95 14.82 12.07 -13.24
C HIS A 95 15.18 13.48 -12.75
N PRO A 96 14.28 14.20 -12.04
CA PRO A 96 14.51 15.59 -11.63
C PRO A 96 15.82 15.83 -10.88
N THR A 97 16.28 14.85 -10.10
CA THR A 97 17.50 14.97 -9.31
C THR A 97 18.74 14.41 -10.01
N GLY A 98 18.56 13.63 -11.08
CA GLY A 98 19.61 12.87 -11.75
C GLY A 98 20.28 11.80 -10.88
N ARG A 99 19.83 11.59 -9.65
CA ARG A 99 20.45 10.66 -8.68
C ARG A 99 19.87 9.25 -8.72
N ARG A 100 18.71 9.07 -9.36
CA ARG A 100 18.02 7.79 -9.38
C ARG A 100 18.29 7.04 -10.68
N PRO A 101 18.98 5.90 -10.62
CA PRO A 101 19.15 5.07 -11.81
C PRO A 101 17.80 4.50 -12.24
N PRO A 102 17.52 4.44 -13.54
CA PRO A 102 16.34 3.73 -14.04
C PRO A 102 16.41 2.24 -13.75
N VAL A 103 15.29 1.68 -13.34
CA VAL A 103 15.15 0.23 -13.21
C VAL A 103 15.09 -0.40 -14.59
N ARG A 104 15.76 -1.55 -14.78
CA ARG A 104 15.84 -2.23 -16.09
C ARG A 104 14.95 -3.46 -16.09
N THR A 105 14.10 -3.58 -17.10
CA THR A 105 13.27 -4.78 -17.29
C THR A 105 13.89 -5.74 -18.30
N VAL A 106 13.43 -6.99 -18.28
CA VAL A 106 13.76 -8.01 -19.27
C VAL A 106 12.46 -8.64 -19.81
N PRO A 107 12.15 -8.52 -21.11
CA PRO A 107 12.81 -7.64 -22.09
C PRO A 107 12.68 -6.14 -21.71
N GLU A 108 13.34 -5.27 -22.49
CA GLU A 108 13.29 -3.82 -22.29
C GLU A 108 11.85 -3.29 -22.29
N PHE A 109 11.60 -2.27 -21.46
CA PHE A 109 10.28 -1.69 -21.32
C PHE A 109 9.94 -0.88 -22.59
N PRO A 110 8.70 -0.95 -23.11
CA PRO A 110 8.41 -0.46 -24.46
C PRO A 110 8.19 1.06 -24.53
N PHE A 111 8.18 1.76 -23.40
CA PHE A 111 7.84 3.18 -23.33
C PHE A 111 8.96 3.98 -22.64
N SER A 112 9.40 5.05 -23.29
CA SER A 112 10.52 5.87 -22.82
C SER A 112 10.14 6.97 -21.83
N ASN A 113 8.86 7.07 -21.45
CA ASN A 113 8.31 8.10 -20.57
C ASN A 113 7.70 7.56 -19.27
N CYS A 114 7.95 6.29 -18.92
CA CYS A 114 7.26 5.63 -17.81
C CYS A 114 8.06 5.64 -16.51
N TYR A 115 7.30 5.69 -15.41
CA TYR A 115 7.81 5.69 -14.04
C TYR A 115 6.97 4.79 -13.14
N HIS A 116 7.60 4.12 -12.18
CA HIS A 116 6.88 3.66 -11.00
C HIS A 116 6.48 4.88 -10.17
N TRP A 117 5.18 5.06 -10.00
CA TRP A 117 4.67 6.11 -9.13
C TRP A 117 4.87 5.69 -7.67
N PHE A 118 5.33 6.63 -6.85
CA PHE A 118 5.54 6.42 -5.42
C PHE A 118 4.30 6.80 -4.63
N GLY A 119 4.03 6.13 -3.51
CA GLY A 119 3.04 6.54 -2.49
C GLY A 119 2.05 5.43 -2.15
N PRO A 120 1.55 5.36 -0.90
CA PRO A 120 0.56 4.36 -0.49
C PRO A 120 -0.69 4.31 -1.37
N ASP A 121 -1.11 5.45 -1.94
CA ASP A 121 -2.26 5.59 -2.84
C ASP A 121 -2.03 5.03 -4.26
N THR A 122 -0.79 4.73 -4.60
CA THR A 122 -0.37 4.15 -5.90
C THR A 122 -0.20 2.63 -5.82
N SER A 123 -0.28 2.09 -4.61
CA SER A 123 -0.20 0.66 -4.31
C SER A 123 -1.59 0.14 -3.93
N LEU A 124 -2.07 -0.92 -4.58
CA LEU A 124 -3.41 -1.44 -4.29
C LEU A 124 -3.50 -2.95 -4.41
N MET A 125 -4.55 -3.49 -3.80
CA MET A 125 -4.90 -4.89 -3.93
C MET A 125 -5.92 -5.07 -5.05
N VAL A 126 -5.67 -6.04 -5.95
CA VAL A 126 -6.59 -6.43 -7.04
C VAL A 126 -6.83 -7.94 -7.03
N ARG A 127 -7.89 -8.38 -7.68
CA ARG A 127 -8.17 -9.80 -7.94
C ARG A 127 -7.95 -10.13 -9.42
N VAL A 128 -6.93 -10.91 -9.74
CA VAL A 128 -6.60 -11.33 -11.11
C VAL A 128 -7.35 -12.63 -11.42
N LYS A 129 -8.07 -12.70 -12.54
CA LYS A 129 -8.79 -13.92 -12.91
C LYS A 129 -7.86 -15.10 -13.22
N ASN A 130 -8.32 -16.30 -12.86
CA ASN A 130 -7.61 -17.57 -13.05
C ASN A 130 -7.72 -18.11 -14.50
N ASP A 131 -8.73 -17.69 -15.27
CA ASP A 131 -9.02 -18.18 -16.62
C ASP A 131 -7.98 -17.80 -17.69
N ILE A 132 -7.02 -16.94 -17.35
CA ILE A 132 -5.99 -16.42 -18.27
C ILE A 132 -4.74 -17.34 -18.35
N TYR A 133 -4.51 -18.24 -17.38
CA TYR A 133 -3.23 -18.99 -17.26
C TYR A 133 -3.29 -20.46 -17.70
N VAL A 134 -4.41 -20.89 -18.28
CA VAL A 134 -4.56 -22.27 -18.78
C VAL A 134 -4.04 -22.34 -20.22
N GLY A 135 -2.78 -22.75 -20.39
CA GLY A 135 -2.35 -23.46 -21.60
C GLY A 135 -1.85 -22.66 -22.80
N HIS A 136 -1.58 -21.36 -22.68
CA HIS A 136 -0.81 -20.63 -23.69
C HIS A 136 0.65 -20.60 -23.26
N GLY A 137 1.56 -21.10 -24.11
CA GLY A 137 3.01 -21.14 -23.83
C GLY A 137 3.53 -19.79 -23.35
N ASP A 138 4.59 -19.81 -22.54
CA ASP A 138 5.10 -18.64 -21.80
C ASP A 138 5.16 -17.39 -22.71
N PRO A 139 4.22 -16.42 -22.57
CA PRO A 139 4.36 -15.11 -23.17
C PRO A 139 5.74 -14.54 -22.83
N GLU A 140 6.32 -13.77 -23.73
CA GLU A 140 7.50 -12.97 -23.42
C GLU A 140 7.09 -11.86 -22.45
N TYR A 141 7.06 -12.21 -21.17
CA TYR A 141 6.66 -11.32 -20.10
C TYR A 141 7.74 -10.28 -19.85
N ILE A 142 7.34 -9.02 -19.82
CA ILE A 142 8.19 -7.94 -19.32
C ILE A 142 8.30 -8.11 -17.81
N LYS A 143 9.51 -8.40 -17.32
CA LYS A 143 9.78 -8.65 -15.92
C LYS A 143 10.81 -7.69 -15.38
N LEU A 144 10.66 -7.32 -14.10
CA LEU A 144 11.71 -6.68 -13.34
C LEU A 144 12.63 -7.76 -12.74
N PRO A 145 13.91 -7.82 -13.14
CA PRO A 145 14.90 -8.71 -12.53
C PRO A 145 15.01 -8.46 -11.03
N THR A 146 15.47 -9.48 -10.31
CA THR A 146 15.53 -9.42 -8.84
C THR A 146 16.45 -8.30 -8.34
N GLY A 147 17.57 -8.02 -9.01
CA GLY A 147 18.50 -6.95 -8.64
C GLY A 147 17.81 -5.58 -8.71
N ASP A 148 17.29 -5.22 -9.89
CA ASP A 148 16.56 -3.96 -10.09
C ASP A 148 15.35 -3.82 -9.16
N TYR A 149 14.67 -4.91 -8.85
CA TYR A 149 13.58 -4.90 -7.88
C TYR A 149 14.05 -4.62 -6.45
N VAL A 150 15.14 -5.23 -6.00
CA VAL A 150 15.69 -4.99 -4.66
C VAL A 150 16.15 -3.54 -4.53
N ASP A 151 16.80 -3.00 -5.56
CA ASP A 151 17.23 -1.59 -5.58
C ASP A 151 16.03 -0.65 -5.56
N MET A 152 14.97 -0.97 -6.34
CA MET A 152 13.72 -0.22 -6.35
C MET A 152 13.05 -0.20 -4.97
N GLU A 153 12.93 -1.35 -4.30
CA GLU A 153 12.33 -1.44 -2.97
C GLU A 153 13.16 -0.71 -1.90
N TYR A 154 14.49 -0.77 -1.99
CA TYR A 154 15.37 -0.01 -1.10
C TYR A 154 15.11 1.50 -1.22
N ILE A 155 15.06 2.03 -2.44
CA ILE A 155 14.77 3.45 -2.69
C ILE A 155 13.33 3.79 -2.26
N HIS A 156 12.37 2.91 -2.52
CA HIS A 156 10.98 3.09 -2.08
C HIS A 156 10.90 3.22 -0.55
N GLN A 157 11.66 2.41 0.19
CA GLN A 157 11.72 2.49 1.64
C GLN A 157 12.34 3.79 2.13
N GLU A 158 13.40 4.28 1.49
CA GLU A 158 13.99 5.60 1.80
C GLU A 158 12.98 6.73 1.62
N ASP A 159 12.18 6.69 0.55
CA ASP A 159 11.14 7.69 0.30
C ASP A 159 9.97 7.61 1.30
N MET A 160 9.60 6.41 1.72
CA MET A 160 8.62 6.22 2.79
C MET A 160 9.11 6.85 4.09
N ASN A 161 10.37 6.66 4.45
CA ASN A 161 10.97 7.27 5.63
C ASN A 161 11.02 8.80 5.50
N ARG A 162 11.49 9.33 4.36
CA ARG A 162 11.50 10.76 4.06
C ARG A 162 10.10 11.38 4.16
N MET A 163 9.07 10.70 3.67
CA MET A 163 7.68 11.14 3.78
C MET A 163 7.21 11.19 5.23
N ILE A 164 7.52 10.17 6.04
CA ILE A 164 7.16 10.14 7.47
C ILE A 164 7.81 11.31 8.21
N GLU A 165 9.09 11.59 7.96
CA GLU A 165 9.82 12.71 8.56
C GLU A 165 9.20 14.06 8.17
N MET A 166 8.87 14.26 6.89
CA MET A 166 8.21 15.49 6.42
C MET A 166 6.85 15.70 7.10
N ARG A 167 6.05 14.64 7.27
CA ARG A 167 4.76 14.71 7.97
C ARG A 167 4.95 15.07 9.44
N ALA A 168 5.89 14.43 10.12
CA ALA A 168 6.19 14.70 11.52
C ALA A 168 6.63 16.16 11.73
N GLU A 169 7.46 16.71 10.83
CA GLU A 169 7.91 18.08 10.95
C GLU A 169 6.79 19.09 10.72
N ARG A 170 5.92 18.85 9.73
CA ARG A 170 4.73 19.67 9.51
C ARG A 170 3.82 19.68 10.73
N ASP A 171 3.58 18.52 11.35
CA ASP A 171 2.69 18.41 12.50
C ASP A 171 3.26 19.14 13.73
N LYS A 172 4.59 19.10 13.94
CA LYS A 172 5.26 19.93 14.95
C LYS A 172 5.08 21.43 14.68
N HIS A 173 5.30 21.86 13.44
CA HIS A 173 5.13 23.26 13.04
C HIS A 173 3.69 23.74 13.24
N ALA A 174 2.69 22.91 12.95
CA ALA A 174 1.28 23.21 13.17
C ALA A 174 0.97 23.39 14.67
N ALA A 175 1.48 22.51 15.53
CA ALA A 175 1.31 22.60 16.99
C ALA A 175 1.96 23.88 17.58
N MET A 176 3.15 24.24 17.13
CA MET A 176 3.83 25.47 17.57
C MET A 176 3.09 26.74 17.13
N SER A 177 2.45 26.70 15.95
CA SER A 177 1.70 27.83 15.41
C SER A 177 0.37 28.06 16.15
N SER A 178 -0.25 27.00 16.70
CA SER A 178 -1.48 27.12 17.49
C SER A 178 -1.26 27.73 18.88
N ASP A 179 -0.08 27.54 19.49
CA ASP A 179 0.21 28.07 20.83
C ASP A 179 0.52 29.59 20.85
N THR A 180 0.68 30.22 19.67
CA THR A 180 1.08 31.64 19.57
C THR A 180 -0.10 32.62 19.48
N TYR A 181 -1.36 32.16 19.47
CA TYR A 181 -2.55 33.03 19.51
C TYR A 181 -3.07 33.24 20.94
N GLN A 182 -2.34 34.02 21.75
CA GLN A 182 -2.94 34.81 22.84
C GLN A 182 -3.18 36.23 22.32
N GLY A 183 -4.44 36.55 21.99
CA GLY A 183 -4.84 37.88 21.51
C GLY A 183 -4.74 38.97 22.60
N PRO A 184 -4.56 40.25 22.23
CA PRO A 184 -4.36 41.34 23.18
C PRO A 184 -5.68 41.89 23.76
N ASP A 185 -5.66 42.08 25.08
CA ASP A 185 -6.39 43.04 25.92
C ASP A 185 -7.91 43.29 25.72
N SER A 186 -8.66 42.93 26.77
CA SER A 186 -9.82 43.72 27.22
C SER A 186 -9.64 44.10 28.70
N HIS A 187 -9.26 45.35 28.95
CA HIS A 187 -9.17 45.95 30.28
C HIS A 187 -10.51 46.53 30.78
N GLY A 188 -10.85 46.18 32.03
CA GLY A 188 -11.51 47.06 33.02
C GLY A 188 -12.83 46.52 33.60
N ARG A 189 -13.14 46.52 34.91
CA ARG A 189 -12.58 46.98 36.22
C ARG A 189 -13.74 46.78 37.27
N PRO A 190 -13.65 46.97 38.62
CA PRO A 190 -12.58 46.89 39.65
C PRO A 190 -12.87 45.90 40.83
N SER A 191 -11.84 45.77 41.69
CA SER A 191 -11.76 45.15 43.03
C SER A 191 -12.89 45.39 44.03
N GLN A 192 -13.10 44.39 44.91
CA GLN A 192 -13.27 44.63 46.36
C GLN A 192 -12.42 43.65 47.17
N ALA A 193 -11.77 44.19 48.20
CA ALA A 193 -10.86 43.51 49.11
C ALA A 193 -11.60 42.85 50.28
N ALA A 194 -10.97 41.80 50.84
CA ALA A 194 -10.72 41.55 52.26
C ALA A 194 -11.07 40.11 52.68
N LYS A 195 -10.06 39.33 53.07
CA LYS A 195 -9.69 39.03 54.47
C LYS A 195 -8.72 37.84 54.51
N HIS A 196 -7.65 38.01 55.26
CA HIS A 196 -6.85 36.93 55.81
C HIS A 196 -7.73 36.05 56.70
N ASP A 197 -7.53 34.74 56.65
CA ASP A 197 -7.48 33.90 57.84
C ASP A 197 -6.58 32.68 57.56
N ASP A 198 -5.78 32.38 58.57
CA ASP A 198 -4.71 31.40 58.71
C ASP A 198 -5.27 30.03 59.15
N ALA A 199 -4.74 28.92 58.62
CA ALA A 199 -4.59 27.62 59.31
C ALA A 199 -4.03 26.49 58.41
N SER A 200 -2.72 26.25 58.52
CA SER A 200 -1.98 25.00 58.79
C SER A 200 -2.26 23.60 58.14
N LEU A 201 -1.17 23.03 57.57
CA LEU A 201 -0.62 21.63 57.53
C LEU A 201 -1.13 20.57 56.51
N PRO A 202 -0.34 19.50 56.20
CA PRO A 202 1.14 19.37 56.07
C PRO A 202 1.62 18.63 54.78
N GLU A 203 2.94 18.58 54.61
CA GLU A 203 3.72 17.79 53.64
C GLU A 203 3.75 16.28 53.98
N ASP A 204 3.99 15.42 52.98
CA ASP A 204 4.53 14.07 53.17
C ASP A 204 5.44 13.67 52.00
N ASP A 205 6.68 13.34 52.34
CA ASP A 205 7.73 12.69 51.55
C ASP A 205 7.39 11.23 51.23
N ASN A 206 7.88 10.67 50.11
CA ASN A 206 8.70 9.43 50.18
C ASN A 206 9.39 9.09 48.85
N ASP A 207 10.60 8.56 49.02
CA ASP A 207 11.66 8.26 48.09
C ASP A 207 11.73 6.73 47.80
N SER A 208 12.63 6.34 46.87
CA SER A 208 13.28 4.99 46.74
C SER A 208 12.97 4.10 45.51
N ARG A 209 13.91 4.18 44.55
CA ARG A 209 14.70 3.10 43.88
C ARG A 209 14.32 1.63 44.12
N PHE A 210 14.42 0.82 43.06
CA PHE A 210 15.35 -0.33 42.96
C PHE A 210 15.45 -0.83 41.50
N GLY A 211 16.68 -0.96 40.99
CA GLY A 211 17.03 -1.83 39.87
C GLY A 211 17.93 -2.98 40.36
N PRO A 212 18.39 -3.86 39.45
CA PRO A 212 19.78 -4.32 39.55
C PRO A 212 20.52 -4.36 38.19
N GLU A 213 21.81 -4.03 38.26
CA GLU A 213 22.85 -4.15 37.23
C GLU A 213 23.53 -5.54 37.26
N LEU A 214 24.01 -6.00 36.10
CA LEU A 214 25.18 -6.90 35.88
C LEU A 214 25.70 -6.58 34.45
N ASP A 215 26.79 -5.83 34.27
CA ASP A 215 28.23 -6.19 34.17
C ASP A 215 28.70 -6.71 32.79
N ASP A 216 29.83 -6.15 32.33
CA ASP A 216 30.41 -6.13 30.98
C ASP A 216 31.25 -7.39 30.63
N SER A 217 31.19 -7.83 29.36
CA SER A 217 32.38 -8.19 28.53
C SER A 217 32.01 -8.80 27.15
N ASP A 218 32.58 -8.21 26.10
CA ASP A 218 32.99 -8.72 24.79
C ASP A 218 32.18 -9.84 24.08
N ILE A 219 31.49 -9.46 22.99
CA ILE A 219 31.54 -10.26 21.76
C ILE A 219 31.46 -9.37 20.50
N ASP A 220 32.55 -9.36 19.76
CA ASP A 220 32.64 -8.82 18.40
C ASP A 220 31.86 -9.71 17.42
N SER A 221 31.21 -9.04 16.45
CA SER A 221 30.92 -9.52 15.09
C SER A 221 30.13 -10.83 14.91
N LEU A 222 28.88 -10.69 14.41
CA LEU A 222 28.43 -11.13 13.07
C LEU A 222 26.89 -11.33 13.05
N ALA A 223 26.28 -10.87 11.95
CA ALA A 223 24.88 -11.07 11.54
C ALA A 223 23.80 -10.22 12.24
N SER A 224 23.77 -8.92 11.93
CA SER A 224 22.51 -8.16 11.99
C SER A 224 21.65 -8.53 10.78
N GLY A 225 20.93 -9.64 10.89
CA GLY A 225 19.77 -9.91 10.04
C GLY A 225 18.65 -8.98 10.50
N ALA A 226 18.50 -7.84 9.82
CA ALA A 226 17.42 -6.91 10.11
C ALA A 226 16.06 -7.62 9.94
N SER A 227 15.39 -7.80 11.07
CA SER A 227 14.02 -8.29 11.17
C SER A 227 13.10 -7.36 10.37
N TYR A 228 12.49 -7.88 9.30
CA TYR A 228 11.46 -7.22 8.51
C TYR A 228 10.25 -6.86 9.39
N GLN A 229 10.16 -5.60 9.81
CA GLN A 229 8.95 -5.01 10.37
C GLN A 229 8.40 -4.01 9.37
N TYR A 230 7.38 -4.44 8.63
CA TYR A 230 6.50 -3.58 7.85
C TYR A 230 5.94 -2.48 8.76
N ALA A 231 6.28 -1.22 8.49
CA ALA A 231 5.56 -0.08 9.04
C ALA A 231 4.24 0.07 8.26
N GLU A 232 3.21 -0.67 8.66
CA GLU A 232 1.85 -0.38 8.23
C GLU A 232 1.45 1.00 8.76
N SER A 233 1.18 1.94 7.85
CA SER A 233 0.61 3.24 8.19
C SER A 233 -0.69 3.04 8.97
N GLN A 234 -0.74 3.57 10.18
CA GLN A 234 -1.85 3.42 11.10
C GLN A 234 -3.13 4.06 10.55
N ASN A 235 -3.97 3.25 9.93
CA ASN A 235 -5.43 3.36 10.05
C ASN A 235 -6.12 1.99 9.84
N GLN A 236 -5.50 0.92 10.33
CA GLN A 236 -6.15 -0.38 10.50
C GLN A 236 -6.53 -0.52 11.97
N SER A 237 -7.84 -0.60 12.23
CA SER A 237 -8.34 -1.08 13.51
C SER A 237 -7.67 -2.42 13.83
N TYR A 238 -7.01 -2.49 14.99
CA TYR A 238 -6.42 -3.70 15.54
C TYR A 238 -7.43 -4.85 15.48
N ILE A 239 -7.23 -5.80 14.57
CA ILE A 239 -7.94 -7.08 14.60
C ILE A 239 -7.14 -7.97 15.55
N SER A 240 -7.55 -8.00 16.81
CA SER A 240 -7.06 -8.97 17.79
C SER A 240 -7.23 -10.39 17.24
N LEU A 241 -6.14 -11.16 17.22
CA LEU A 241 -6.19 -12.60 16.96
C LEU A 241 -7.11 -13.27 18.00
N PRO A 242 -8.11 -14.07 17.61
CA PRO A 242 -8.88 -14.83 18.58
C PRO A 242 -8.04 -15.97 19.17
N PRO A 243 -8.18 -16.26 20.49
CA PRO A 243 -7.48 -17.35 21.14
C PRO A 243 -8.18 -18.67 20.77
N ALA A 244 -7.76 -19.29 19.68
CA ALA A 244 -8.21 -20.63 19.32
C ALA A 244 -7.02 -21.50 18.91
N LEU A 245 -6.02 -21.58 19.80
CA LEU A 245 -5.14 -22.74 19.90
C LEU A 245 -5.60 -23.57 21.10
N THR A 246 -6.74 -24.22 20.95
CA THR A 246 -7.13 -25.33 21.82
C THR A 246 -7.54 -26.50 20.95
N THR A 247 -6.56 -27.40 20.73
CA THR A 247 -6.76 -28.84 20.48
C THR A 247 -8.00 -29.20 19.65
N GLY A 248 -7.92 -29.01 18.33
CA GLY A 248 -8.95 -29.46 17.39
C GLY A 248 -8.33 -30.32 16.28
N SER A 249 -8.78 -31.56 16.19
CA SER A 249 -8.43 -32.54 15.15
C SER A 249 -8.65 -31.95 13.75
N CYS A 250 -7.63 -32.04 12.89
CA CYS A 250 -7.68 -31.59 11.50
C CYS A 250 -8.42 -32.63 10.63
N ASP A 251 -9.74 -32.74 10.78
CA ASP A 251 -10.51 -33.81 10.11
C ASP A 251 -11.08 -33.47 8.72
N SER A 252 -10.78 -32.31 8.13
CA SER A 252 -11.17 -32.04 6.73
C SER A 252 -10.44 -30.85 6.11
N ALA A 253 -10.19 -30.90 4.80
CA ALA A 253 -9.68 -29.78 4.01
C ALA A 253 -10.59 -28.54 4.07
N GLU A 254 -11.88 -28.71 4.38
CA GLU A 254 -12.83 -27.59 4.53
C GLU A 254 -12.54 -26.75 5.80
N SER A 255 -12.09 -27.37 6.90
CA SER A 255 -11.69 -26.67 8.13
C SER A 255 -10.42 -25.82 7.92
N LEU A 256 -9.52 -26.25 7.02
CA LEU A 256 -8.34 -25.46 6.64
C LEU A 256 -8.71 -24.24 5.77
N THR A 257 -9.84 -24.29 5.05
CA THR A 257 -10.33 -23.13 4.28
C THR A 257 -11.08 -22.10 5.13
N GLU A 258 -11.66 -22.53 6.26
CA GLU A 258 -12.32 -21.64 7.23
C GLU A 258 -11.34 -20.98 8.21
N SER A 259 -10.20 -21.61 8.47
CA SER A 259 -9.15 -21.01 9.30
C SER A 259 -8.54 -19.80 8.59
N ALA A 260 -8.50 -18.67 9.29
CA ALA A 260 -7.96 -17.38 8.81
C ALA A 260 -6.49 -17.43 8.36
N ILE A 261 -5.82 -18.58 8.54
CA ILE A 261 -4.43 -18.90 8.19
C ILE A 261 -4.11 -18.51 6.74
N PHE A 262 -5.05 -18.68 5.81
CA PHE A 262 -4.85 -18.34 4.40
C PHE A 262 -5.67 -17.13 3.92
N ARG A 263 -6.36 -16.40 4.82
CA ARG A 263 -7.31 -15.30 4.50
C ARG A 263 -8.28 -15.68 3.36
N MET A 264 -8.75 -16.93 3.40
CA MET A 264 -9.53 -17.61 2.34
C MET A 264 -11.04 -17.34 2.38
N GLN A 265 -11.56 -16.77 3.47
CA GLN A 265 -12.99 -16.46 3.55
C GLN A 265 -13.41 -15.42 2.50
N TRP A 266 -14.54 -15.70 1.84
CA TRP A 266 -15.34 -14.73 1.11
C TRP A 266 -15.93 -13.73 2.12
N THR A 267 -15.10 -12.81 2.61
CA THR A 267 -15.57 -11.72 3.46
C THR A 267 -16.22 -10.65 2.61
N LYS A 268 -17.06 -9.81 3.23
CA LYS A 268 -17.49 -8.53 2.66
C LYS A 268 -16.30 -7.68 2.17
N ASP A 269 -15.10 -7.92 2.71
CA ASP A 269 -13.88 -7.26 2.26
C ASP A 269 -13.35 -7.79 0.92
N ARG A 270 -13.66 -9.03 0.52
CA ARG A 270 -13.27 -9.54 -0.81
C ARG A 270 -14.04 -8.85 -1.94
N SER A 271 -15.32 -8.53 -1.73
CA SER A 271 -16.12 -7.76 -2.70
C SER A 271 -15.64 -6.32 -2.87
N ARG A 272 -14.87 -5.80 -1.90
CA ARG A 272 -14.24 -4.47 -1.97
C ARG A 272 -12.96 -4.42 -2.78
N ILE A 273 -12.45 -5.59 -3.19
CA ILE A 273 -11.26 -5.71 -4.03
C ILE A 273 -11.73 -5.88 -5.48
N PRO A 274 -11.39 -4.97 -6.41
CA PRO A 274 -11.82 -5.09 -7.80
C PRO A 274 -11.19 -6.32 -8.47
N VAL A 275 -11.95 -6.97 -9.35
CA VAL A 275 -11.43 -7.99 -10.27
C VAL A 275 -10.89 -7.30 -11.51
N VAL A 276 -9.68 -7.68 -11.92
CA VAL A 276 -9.02 -7.15 -13.11
C VAL A 276 -8.71 -8.26 -14.11
N THR A 277 -8.81 -7.90 -15.38
CA THR A 277 -8.23 -8.66 -16.49
C THR A 277 -6.84 -8.11 -16.79
N LEU A 278 -5.90 -9.01 -17.14
CA LEU A 278 -4.53 -8.64 -17.48
C LEU A 278 -4.23 -8.91 -18.95
N SER A 279 -3.50 -7.99 -19.58
CA SER A 279 -2.86 -8.16 -20.88
C SER A 279 -1.36 -7.93 -20.72
N PHE A 280 -0.52 -8.87 -21.15
CA PHE A 280 0.93 -8.82 -20.95
C PHE A 280 1.69 -8.15 -22.10
N ASP A 281 1.05 -8.00 -23.25
CA ASP A 281 1.61 -7.31 -24.40
C ASP A 281 1.31 -5.81 -24.28
N LEU A 282 2.19 -5.10 -23.55
CA LEU A 282 2.01 -3.67 -23.30
C LEU A 282 2.00 -2.86 -24.60
N ALA A 283 2.85 -3.23 -25.56
CA ALA A 283 3.00 -2.53 -26.84
C ALA A 283 1.84 -2.77 -27.80
N ALA A 284 1.12 -3.89 -27.66
CA ALA A 284 -0.14 -4.11 -28.38
C ALA A 284 -1.31 -3.29 -27.80
N GLU A 285 -1.28 -3.00 -26.50
CA GLU A 285 -2.35 -2.27 -25.81
C GLU A 285 -2.20 -0.75 -25.91
N PHE A 286 -0.97 -0.24 -25.87
CA PHE A 286 -0.68 1.19 -25.88
C PHE A 286 0.47 1.55 -26.81
N LYS A 287 0.38 2.76 -27.36
CA LYS A 287 1.53 3.49 -27.93
C LYS A 287 2.11 4.41 -26.87
N GLU A 288 3.34 4.86 -27.05
CA GLU A 288 4.03 5.72 -26.08
C GLU A 288 3.27 7.00 -25.75
N GLU A 289 2.69 7.66 -26.76
CA GLU A 289 1.87 8.86 -26.62
C GLU A 289 0.48 8.61 -26.02
N ASP A 290 0.02 7.35 -26.03
CA ASP A 290 -1.34 6.95 -25.63
C ASP A 290 -1.36 6.25 -24.27
N VAL A 291 -0.22 6.13 -23.58
CA VAL A 291 -0.16 5.53 -22.24
C VAL A 291 -1.03 6.37 -21.28
N PRO A 292 -2.07 5.78 -20.65
CA PRO A 292 -2.96 6.54 -19.79
C PRO A 292 -2.34 6.84 -18.43
N SER A 293 -2.68 7.99 -17.84
CA SER A 293 -2.42 8.25 -16.42
C SER A 293 -3.16 7.23 -15.55
N PRO A 294 -2.51 6.62 -14.53
CA PRO A 294 -3.13 5.61 -13.69
C PRO A 294 -4.19 6.18 -12.73
N GLU A 295 -4.30 7.51 -12.59
CA GLU A 295 -5.23 8.16 -11.65
C GLU A 295 -6.70 7.75 -11.85
N ALA A 296 -7.15 7.63 -13.10
CA ALA A 296 -8.51 7.21 -13.40
C ALA A 296 -8.76 5.76 -12.93
N PHE A 297 -7.79 4.89 -13.14
CA PHE A 297 -7.83 3.50 -12.66
C PHE A 297 -7.77 3.42 -11.13
N LEU A 298 -6.91 4.21 -10.48
CA LEU A 298 -6.83 4.31 -9.01
C LEU A 298 -8.16 4.80 -8.41
N LYS A 299 -8.77 5.81 -9.02
CA LYS A 299 -10.08 6.34 -8.61
C LYS A 299 -11.18 5.30 -8.76
N GLU A 300 -11.19 4.54 -9.85
CA GLU A 300 -12.14 3.44 -10.01
C GLU A 300 -11.92 2.34 -8.97
N CYS A 301 -10.66 1.93 -8.70
CA CYS A 301 -10.35 0.93 -7.70
C CYS A 301 -10.76 1.36 -6.29
N SER A 302 -10.48 2.61 -5.91
CA SER A 302 -10.86 3.16 -4.60
C SER A 302 -12.39 3.23 -4.40
N SER A 303 -13.17 3.31 -5.48
CA SER A 303 -14.64 3.30 -5.39
C SER A 303 -15.20 1.97 -4.86
N PHE A 304 -14.47 0.86 -5.01
CA PHE A 304 -14.84 -0.44 -4.44
C PHE A 304 -14.53 -0.55 -2.94
N SER A 305 -13.61 0.27 -2.42
CA SER A 305 -13.17 0.20 -1.02
C SER A 305 -14.09 0.96 -0.05
N ARG A 306 -15.09 1.70 -0.57
CA ARG A 306 -16.04 2.49 0.23
C ARG A 306 -17.15 1.64 0.88
#